data_AF-X8CMK3-F1
#
_entry.id   AF-X8CMK3-F1
#
_cell.length_a   1.000
_cell.length_b   1.000
_cell.length_c   1.000
_cell.angle_alpha   90.00
_cell.angle_beta   90.00
_cell.angle_gamma   90.00
#
_symmetry.space_group_name_H-M   'P 1'
#
loop_
_entity.id
_entity.type
_entity.pdbx_description
1 polymer ?
#
loop_
_entity_poly.entity_id
_entity_poly.type
_entity_poly.pdbx_seq_one_letter_code
_entity_poly.pdbx_strand_id
1 'polypeptide(L)'
;MWAGLRLGSAVAFSAASTVAATTRLPPVRQSMAVRETPASAPDWLLVRIPVGTVWSEESAFRAALATAGSAAFGRRGGRVLQAIAFGLSHIPDARATGEPVAATVLVTGIGGWLFGWLADRTGSLAAPMLAHLAINEAGALAVLAARSRGAVRG
;
A
#
# COMPACT_ATOMS: atom_id res chain seq x y z
N MET A 1 -10.13 -12.16 -14.37
CA MET A 1 -8.65 -12.17 -14.20
C MET A 1 -7.93 -11.24 -15.17
N TRP A 2 -8.06 -11.40 -16.50
CA TRP A 2 -7.37 -10.56 -17.49
C TRP A 2 -7.61 -9.04 -17.36
N ALA A 3 -8.86 -8.61 -17.12
CA ALA A 3 -9.16 -7.20 -16.88
C ALA A 3 -8.48 -6.66 -15.61
N GLY A 4 -8.39 -7.50 -14.56
CA GLY A 4 -7.70 -7.18 -13.31
C GLY A 4 -6.20 -7.03 -13.51
N LEU A 5 -5.57 -7.91 -14.29
CA LEU A 5 -4.15 -7.79 -14.64
C LEU A 5 -3.89 -6.53 -15.49
N ARG A 6 -4.67 -6.27 -16.53
CA ARG A 6 -4.45 -5.10 -17.41
C ARG A 6 -4.59 -3.77 -16.67
N LEU A 7 -5.70 -3.58 -15.96
CA LEU A 7 -5.92 -2.33 -15.20
C LEU A 7 -4.97 -2.26 -14.00
N GLY A 8 -4.78 -3.37 -13.30
CA GLY A 8 -3.85 -3.49 -12.18
C GLY A 8 -2.44 -3.10 -12.54
N SER A 9 -1.89 -3.63 -13.64
CA SER A 9 -0.55 -3.28 -14.12
C SER A 9 -0.42 -1.81 -14.50
N ALA A 10 -1.44 -1.23 -15.15
CA ALA A 10 -1.42 0.20 -15.50
C ALA A 10 -1.43 1.10 -14.26
N VAL A 11 -2.26 0.77 -13.26
CA VAL A 11 -2.32 1.49 -11.99
C VAL A 11 -1.02 1.29 -11.19
N ALA A 12 -0.52 0.06 -11.14
CA ALA A 12 0.75 -0.28 -10.49
C ALA A 12 1.91 0.54 -11.06
N PHE A 13 2.03 0.60 -12.39
CA PHE A 13 3.05 1.41 -13.05
C PHE A 13 2.91 2.90 -12.72
N SER A 14 1.69 3.43 -12.75
CA SER A 14 1.41 4.83 -12.42
C SER A 14 1.74 5.14 -10.96
N ALA A 15 1.39 4.25 -10.03
CA ALA A 15 1.65 4.39 -8.61
C ALA A 15 3.15 4.32 -8.31
N ALA A 16 3.86 3.31 -8.84
CA ALA A 16 5.32 3.20 -8.71
C ALA A 16 6.04 4.43 -9.29
N SER A 17 5.60 4.93 -10.45
CA SER A 17 6.17 6.13 -11.07
C SER A 17 5.94 7.37 -10.21
N THR A 18 4.77 7.49 -9.59
CA THR A 18 4.45 8.59 -8.67
C THR A 18 5.32 8.53 -7.43
N VAL A 19 5.43 7.36 -6.78
CA VAL A 19 6.33 7.16 -5.63
C VAL A 19 7.78 7.48 -6.00
N ALA A 20 8.26 6.99 -7.14
CA ALA A 20 9.60 7.29 -7.61
C ALA A 20 9.80 8.79 -7.85
N ALA A 21 8.82 9.50 -8.40
CA ALA A 21 8.88 10.94 -8.61
C ALA A 21 8.92 11.74 -7.30
N THR A 22 8.15 11.35 -6.28
CA THR A 22 8.15 12.04 -4.98
C THR A 22 9.50 11.93 -4.26
N THR A 23 10.30 10.89 -4.54
CA THR A 23 11.68 10.79 -4.01
C THR A 23 12.58 11.93 -4.49
N ARG A 24 12.21 12.72 -5.50
CA ARG A 24 13.00 13.90 -5.88
C ARG A 24 12.83 15.06 -4.90
N LEU A 25 11.79 15.04 -4.06
CA LEU A 25 11.52 16.08 -3.07
C LEU A 25 12.46 15.91 -1.87
N PRO A 26 13.19 16.96 -1.43
CA PRO A 26 14.12 16.87 -0.30
C PRO A 26 13.49 16.32 0.99
N PRO A 27 12.28 16.75 1.43
CA PRO A 27 11.67 16.22 2.65
C PRO A 27 11.40 14.72 2.59
N VAL A 28 10.90 14.24 1.45
CA VAL A 28 10.63 12.80 1.22
C VAL A 28 11.93 12.02 1.27
N ARG A 29 12.97 12.50 0.57
CA ARG A 29 14.28 11.83 0.56
C ARG A 29 14.94 11.76 1.92
N GLN A 30 14.85 12.83 2.71
CA GLN A 30 15.39 12.86 4.07
C GLN A 30 14.65 11.87 4.97
N SER A 31 13.32 11.84 4.90
CA SER A 31 12.51 10.85 5.64
C SER A 31 12.89 9.41 5.26
N MET A 32 13.06 9.11 3.96
CA MET A 32 13.48 7.77 3.52
C MET A 32 14.87 7.36 4.01
N ALA A 33 15.81 8.30 4.11
CA ALA A 33 17.18 8.01 4.55
C ALA A 33 17.27 7.61 6.02
N VAL A 34 16.34 8.09 6.85
CA VAL A 34 16.31 7.80 8.30
C VAL A 34 15.44 6.60 8.67
N ARG A 35 14.66 6.04 7.73
CA ARG A 35 13.84 4.86 8.00
C ARG A 35 14.68 3.64 8.32
N GLU A 36 14.27 2.90 9.34
CA GLU A 36 14.83 1.59 9.65
C GLU A 36 14.55 0.61 8.51
N THR A 37 15.56 -0.18 8.16
CA THR A 37 15.44 -1.24 7.16
C THR A 37 15.56 -2.61 7.83
N PRO A 38 14.82 -3.62 7.36
CA PRO A 38 15.01 -4.99 7.83
C PRO A 38 16.43 -5.47 7.57
N ALA A 39 16.85 -6.52 8.29
CA ALA A 39 18.19 -7.09 8.16
C ALA A 39 18.48 -7.64 6.73
N SER A 40 17.46 -8.04 5.98
CA SER A 40 17.58 -8.61 4.64
C SER A 40 16.62 -7.93 3.66
N ALA A 41 17.17 -7.26 2.65
CA ALA A 41 16.38 -6.67 1.57
C ALA A 41 15.63 -7.73 0.72
N PRO A 42 16.26 -8.87 0.34
CA PRO A 42 15.53 -9.92 -0.38
C PRO A 42 14.34 -10.50 0.41
N ASP A 43 14.50 -10.75 1.70
CA ASP A 43 13.39 -11.21 2.56
C ASP A 43 12.24 -10.19 2.59
N TRP A 44 12.60 -8.91 2.70
CA TRP A 44 11.62 -7.83 2.74
C TRP A 44 10.80 -7.73 1.44
N LEU A 45 11.47 -7.68 0.29
CA LEU A 45 10.87 -7.46 -1.03
C LEU A 45 10.19 -8.71 -1.60
N LEU A 46 10.65 -9.92 -1.25
CA LEU A 46 10.13 -11.16 -1.86
C LEU A 46 9.11 -11.89 -0.98
N VAL A 47 9.14 -11.67 0.35
CA VAL A 47 8.28 -12.42 1.28
C VAL A 47 7.43 -11.48 2.13
N ARG A 48 8.07 -10.58 2.90
CA ARG A 48 7.35 -9.77 3.89
C ARG A 48 6.39 -8.77 3.25
N ILE A 49 6.78 -8.09 2.17
CA ILE A 49 5.87 -7.20 1.43
C ILE A 49 4.81 -8.01 0.67
N PRO A 50 5.15 -8.97 -0.22
CA PRO A 50 4.13 -9.62 -1.04
C PRO A 50 3.15 -10.47 -0.23
N VAL A 51 3.64 -11.23 0.76
CA VAL A 51 2.82 -12.16 1.54
C VAL A 51 2.40 -11.55 2.88
N GLY A 52 3.37 -11.07 3.65
CA GLY A 52 3.12 -10.53 4.99
C GLY A 52 2.23 -9.29 5.00
N THR A 53 2.32 -8.47 3.95
CA THR A 53 1.55 -7.22 3.84
C THR A 53 0.45 -7.36 2.79
N VAL A 54 0.81 -7.42 1.51
CA VAL A 54 -0.15 -7.26 0.40
C VAL A 54 -1.17 -8.39 0.37
N TRP A 55 -0.73 -9.65 0.35
CA TRP A 55 -1.68 -10.77 0.30
C TRP A 55 -2.59 -10.79 1.53
N SER A 56 -2.02 -10.61 2.72
CA SER A 56 -2.75 -10.62 3.99
C SER A 56 -3.81 -9.51 4.04
N GLU A 57 -3.42 -8.27 3.73
CA GLU A 57 -4.32 -7.12 3.78
C GLU A 57 -5.39 -7.18 2.68
N GLU A 58 -5.02 -7.47 1.43
CA GLU A 58 -6.01 -7.55 0.34
C GLU A 58 -7.01 -8.68 0.59
N SER A 59 -6.56 -9.82 1.13
CA SER A 59 -7.44 -10.93 1.50
C SER A 59 -8.37 -10.56 2.67
N ALA A 60 -7.84 -9.92 3.71
CA ALA A 60 -8.64 -9.52 4.88
C ALA A 60 -9.68 -8.44 4.52
N PHE A 61 -9.26 -7.37 3.86
CA PHE A 61 -10.10 -6.19 3.66
C PHE A 61 -10.95 -6.27 2.39
N ARG A 62 -10.36 -6.67 1.25
CA ARG A 62 -11.03 -6.62 -0.08
C ARG A 62 -11.73 -7.93 -0.40
N ALA A 63 -11.30 -9.04 0.20
CA ALA A 63 -12.02 -10.31 0.09
C ALA A 63 -12.99 -10.49 1.26
N ALA A 64 -12.50 -10.75 2.47
CA ALA A 64 -13.34 -11.18 3.59
C ALA A 64 -14.29 -10.05 4.07
N LEU A 65 -13.73 -8.91 4.50
CA LEU A 65 -14.53 -7.83 5.08
C LEU A 65 -15.44 -7.16 4.05
N ALA A 66 -14.95 -6.90 2.82
CA ALA A 66 -15.77 -6.34 1.76
C ALA A 66 -16.93 -7.27 1.37
N THR A 67 -16.74 -8.60 1.38
CA THR A 67 -17.80 -9.56 1.08
C THR A 67 -18.85 -9.57 2.18
N ALA A 68 -18.43 -9.71 3.45
CA ALA A 68 -19.33 -9.67 4.59
C ALA A 68 -20.09 -8.34 4.67
N GLY A 69 -19.39 -7.22 4.51
CA GLY A 69 -19.98 -5.88 4.48
C GLY A 69 -20.92 -5.67 3.30
N SER A 70 -20.64 -6.28 2.14
CA SER A 70 -21.54 -6.19 0.98
C SER A 70 -22.82 -6.99 1.18
N ALA A 71 -22.75 -8.13 1.89
CA ALA A 71 -23.93 -8.90 2.26
C ALA A 71 -24.84 -8.14 3.25
N ALA A 72 -24.25 -7.39 4.19
CA ALA A 72 -25.00 -6.64 5.19
C ALA A 72 -25.49 -5.26 4.71
N PHE A 73 -24.68 -4.54 3.94
CA PHE A 73 -24.88 -3.11 3.63
C PHE A 73 -24.90 -2.80 2.12
N GLY A 74 -24.92 -3.83 1.27
CA GLY A 74 -24.77 -3.69 -0.17
C GLY A 74 -23.34 -3.32 -0.59
N ARG A 75 -23.06 -3.41 -1.89
CA ARG A 75 -21.70 -3.23 -2.45
C ARG A 75 -21.01 -1.92 -2.05
N ARG A 76 -21.74 -0.81 -2.08
CA ARG A 76 -21.20 0.51 -1.70
C ARG A 76 -20.88 0.57 -0.20
N GLY A 77 -21.77 0.04 0.63
CA GLY A 77 -21.56 -0.04 2.09
C GLY A 77 -20.37 -0.92 2.45
N GLY A 78 -20.25 -2.10 1.84
CA GLY A 78 -19.11 -3.00 2.02
C GLY A 78 -17.77 -2.34 1.66
N ARG A 79 -17.72 -1.56 0.57
CA ARG A 79 -16.51 -0.83 0.18
C ARG A 79 -16.13 0.26 1.17
N VAL A 80 -17.10 1.02 1.68
CA VAL A 80 -16.86 2.06 2.69
C VAL A 80 -16.41 1.43 4.00
N LEU A 81 -17.06 0.35 4.44
CA LEU A 81 -16.71 -0.38 5.66
C LEU A 81 -15.25 -0.85 5.64
N GLN A 82 -14.85 -1.56 4.57
CA GLN A 82 -13.47 -2.04 4.49
C GLN A 82 -12.45 -0.91 4.39
N ALA A 83 -12.80 0.21 3.73
CA ALA A 83 -11.91 1.35 3.60
C ALA A 83 -11.66 2.03 4.95
N ILE A 84 -12.72 2.21 5.74
CA ILE A 84 -12.62 2.76 7.10
C ILE A 84 -11.80 1.81 7.99
N ALA A 85 -12.11 0.51 7.96
CA ALA A 85 -11.39 -0.48 8.76
C ALA A 85 -9.89 -0.53 8.40
N PHE A 86 -9.58 -0.48 7.10
CA PHE A 86 -8.21 -0.40 6.60
C PHE A 86 -7.51 0.90 7.04
N GLY A 87 -8.20 2.04 6.99
CA GLY A 87 -7.66 3.30 7.50
C GLY A 87 -7.29 3.20 8.99
N LEU A 88 -8.22 2.69 9.80
CA LEU A 88 -8.04 2.55 11.25
C LEU A 88 -6.97 1.52 11.62
N SER A 89 -6.76 0.47 10.82
CA SER A 89 -5.72 -0.53 11.10
C SER A 89 -4.29 0.04 11.07
N HIS A 90 -4.09 1.21 10.48
CA HIS A 90 -2.79 1.90 10.39
C HIS A 90 -2.50 2.84 11.57
N ILE A 91 -3.39 2.94 12.56
CA ILE A 91 -3.13 3.73 13.78
C ILE A 91 -1.85 3.28 14.50
N PRO A 92 -1.58 1.96 14.70
CA PRO A 92 -0.36 1.51 15.33
C PRO A 92 0.90 1.94 14.56
N ASP A 93 0.89 1.83 13.23
CA ASP A 93 2.04 2.21 12.39
C ASP A 93 2.32 3.72 12.46
N ALA A 94 1.25 4.54 12.42
CA ALA A 94 1.37 5.99 12.55
C ALA A 94 2.01 6.37 13.90
N ARG A 95 1.58 5.72 14.99
CA ARG A 95 2.14 5.95 16.32
C ARG A 95 3.59 5.50 16.42
N ALA A 96 3.92 4.33 15.86
CA ALA A 96 5.28 3.79 15.89
C ALA A 96 6.28 4.68 15.12
N THR A 97 5.80 5.39 14.09
CA THR A 97 6.64 6.24 13.23
C THR A 97 6.53 7.74 13.54
N GLY A 98 5.70 8.13 14.51
CA GLY A 98 5.46 9.54 14.86
C GLY A 98 4.68 10.33 13.80
N GLU A 99 4.05 9.66 12.84
CA GLU A 99 3.26 10.28 11.79
C GLU A 99 1.89 10.76 12.33
N PRO A 100 1.29 11.83 11.76
CA PRO A 100 0.01 12.33 12.22
C PRO A 100 -1.10 11.29 12.02
N VAL A 101 -1.59 10.70 13.12
CA VAL A 101 -2.58 9.59 13.10
C VAL A 101 -3.79 9.89 12.23
N ALA A 102 -4.39 11.08 12.37
CA ALA A 102 -5.58 11.45 11.58
C ALA A 102 -5.28 11.53 10.07
N ALA A 103 -4.11 12.06 9.70
CA ALA A 103 -3.70 12.14 8.30
C ALA A 103 -3.39 10.74 7.74
N THR A 104 -2.70 9.88 8.51
CA THR A 104 -2.42 8.50 8.10
C THR A 104 -3.71 7.73 7.87
N VAL A 105 -4.63 7.72 8.84
CA VAL A 105 -5.94 7.05 8.73
C VAL A 105 -6.72 7.53 7.52
N LEU A 106 -6.71 8.85 7.26
CA LEU A 106 -7.42 9.42 6.12
C LEU A 106 -6.79 8.97 4.79
N VAL A 107 -5.47 9.08 4.66
CA VAL A 107 -4.75 8.72 3.42
C VAL A 107 -4.85 7.23 3.15
N THR A 108 -4.62 6.37 4.15
CA THR A 108 -4.73 4.92 3.99
C THR A 108 -6.18 4.51 3.77
N GLY A 109 -7.15 5.16 4.42
CA GLY A 109 -8.58 4.94 4.15
C GLY A 109 -8.97 5.27 2.71
N ILE A 110 -8.49 6.38 2.15
CA ILE A 110 -8.67 6.72 0.73
C ILE A 110 -8.02 5.67 -0.16
N GLY A 111 -6.80 5.23 0.16
CA GLY A 111 -6.12 4.13 -0.53
C GLY A 111 -6.94 2.84 -0.52
N GLY A 112 -7.43 2.43 0.66
CA GLY A 112 -8.30 1.28 0.82
C GLY A 112 -9.60 1.40 0.02
N TRP A 113 -10.19 2.59 -0.07
CA TRP A 113 -11.35 2.83 -0.92
C TRP A 113 -11.03 2.65 -2.41
N LEU A 114 -9.89 3.17 -2.87
CA LEU A 114 -9.42 3.03 -4.26
C LEU A 114 -9.13 1.56 -4.61
N PHE A 115 -8.51 0.81 -3.70
CA PHE A 115 -8.30 -0.63 -3.86
C PHE A 115 -9.61 -1.41 -3.91
N GLY A 116 -10.57 -1.10 -3.03
CA GLY A 116 -11.91 -1.66 -3.07
C GLY A 116 -12.65 -1.32 -4.38
N TRP A 117 -12.49 -0.09 -4.90
CA TRP A 117 -13.02 0.31 -6.20
C TRP A 117 -12.37 -0.47 -7.35
N LEU A 118 -11.06 -0.71 -7.34
CA LEU A 118 -10.37 -1.52 -8.34
C LEU A 118 -10.87 -2.97 -8.34
N ALA A 119 -11.05 -3.56 -7.16
CA ALA A 119 -11.63 -4.89 -7.00
C ALA A 119 -13.04 -4.94 -7.58
N ASP A 120 -13.89 -3.98 -7.22
CA ASP A 120 -15.27 -3.85 -7.72
C ASP A 120 -15.33 -3.65 -9.24
N ARG A 121 -14.39 -2.89 -9.79
CA ARG A 121 -14.37 -2.52 -11.22
C ARG A 121 -13.91 -3.66 -12.11
N THR A 122 -13.04 -4.53 -11.59
CA THR A 122 -12.41 -5.63 -12.32
C THR A 122 -12.93 -7.01 -11.95
N GLY A 123 -13.70 -7.12 -10.86
CA GLY A 123 -14.15 -8.38 -10.27
C GLY A 123 -12.97 -9.26 -9.81
N SER A 124 -11.85 -8.66 -9.41
CA SER A 124 -10.61 -9.39 -9.13
C SER A 124 -9.73 -8.69 -8.11
N LEU A 125 -9.14 -9.47 -7.20
CA LEU A 125 -8.11 -8.99 -6.27
C LEU A 125 -6.77 -8.71 -6.95
N ALA A 126 -6.54 -9.20 -8.18
CA ALA A 126 -5.27 -8.97 -8.88
C ALA A 126 -5.01 -7.47 -9.11
N ALA A 127 -6.06 -6.68 -9.40
CA ALA A 127 -5.90 -5.25 -9.63
C ALA A 127 -5.42 -4.49 -8.39
N PRO A 128 -6.10 -4.57 -7.23
CA PRO A 128 -5.59 -3.91 -6.02
C PRO A 128 -4.30 -4.54 -5.50
N MET A 129 -4.09 -5.86 -5.60
CA MET A 129 -2.82 -6.49 -5.20
C MET A 129 -1.63 -5.93 -5.98
N LEU A 130 -1.74 -5.78 -7.31
CA LEU A 130 -0.67 -5.20 -8.13
C LEU A 130 -0.41 -3.73 -7.77
N ALA A 131 -1.46 -2.94 -7.58
CA ALA A 131 -1.33 -1.53 -7.22
C ALA A 131 -0.68 -1.36 -5.83
N HIS A 132 -1.13 -2.15 -4.86
CA HIS A 132 -0.64 -2.12 -3.49
C HIS A 132 0.81 -2.62 -3.40
N LEU A 133 1.13 -3.73 -4.08
CA LEU A 133 2.50 -4.22 -4.20
C LEU A 133 3.42 -3.16 -4.79
N ALA A 134 3.01 -2.51 -5.88
CA ALA A 134 3.83 -1.48 -6.52
C ALA A 134 4.12 -0.29 -5.60
N ILE A 135 3.17 0.14 -4.78
CA ILE A 135 3.37 1.22 -3.80
C ILE A 135 4.38 0.79 -2.74
N ASN A 136 4.21 -0.40 -2.15
CA ASN A 136 5.09 -0.89 -1.09
C ASN A 136 6.51 -1.16 -1.60
N GLU A 137 6.64 -1.86 -2.74
CA GLU A 137 7.93 -2.16 -3.36
C GLU A 137 8.66 -0.90 -3.80
N ALA A 138 7.98 0.06 -4.43
CA ALA A 138 8.59 1.33 -4.82
C ALA A 138 9.06 2.13 -3.59
N GLY A 139 8.28 2.11 -2.51
CA GLY A 139 8.66 2.72 -1.23
C GLY A 139 9.88 2.05 -0.60
N ALA A 140 9.90 0.71 -0.56
CA ALA A 140 11.02 -0.05 -0.02
C ALA A 140 12.31 0.17 -0.83
N LEU A 141 12.23 0.12 -2.16
CA LEU A 141 13.35 0.43 -3.05
C LEU A 141 13.84 1.88 -2.89
N ALA A 142 12.92 2.83 -2.67
CA ALA A 142 13.29 4.22 -2.39
C ALA A 142 14.07 4.37 -1.08
N VAL A 143 13.67 3.66 -0.02
CA VAL A 143 14.42 3.60 1.25
C VAL A 143 15.82 3.03 1.03
N LEU A 144 15.92 1.86 0.37
CA LEU A 144 17.20 1.21 0.09
C LEU A 144 18.14 2.13 -0.73
N ALA A 145 17.60 2.81 -1.74
CA ALA A 145 18.34 3.75 -2.59
C ALA A 145 18.71 5.06 -1.87
N ALA A 146 17.97 5.48 -0.84
CA ALA A 146 18.32 6.64 -0.03
C ALA A 146 19.48 6.29 0.92
N ARG A 147 19.45 5.11 1.53
CA ARG A 147 20.48 4.63 2.48
C ARG A 147 21.81 4.32 1.80
N SER A 148 21.81 3.71 0.61
CA SER A 148 23.05 3.46 -0.14
C SER A 148 23.80 4.74 -0.51
N ARG A 149 23.07 5.84 -0.79
CA ARG A 149 23.68 7.16 -1.06
C ARG A 149 24.21 7.86 0.19
N GLY A 150 23.65 7.55 1.37
CA GLY A 150 24.15 8.04 2.66
C GLY A 150 25.47 7.38 3.04
N ALA A 151 25.58 6.06 2.86
CA ALA A 151 26.79 5.28 3.14
C ALA A 151 27.99 5.67 2.25
N VAL A 152 27.75 6.19 1.05
CA VAL A 152 28.81 6.65 0.12
C VAL A 152 29.29 8.08 0.45
N ARG A 153 28.57 8.83 1.29
CA ARG A 153 28.85 10.24 1.60
C ARG A 153 29.36 10.51 3.02
N GLY A 154 29.43 9.48 3.87
CA GLY A 154 30.01 9.54 5.22
C GLY A 154 31.34 8.84 5.25
#